data_AF-A0A971K3A2-F1
#
_entry.id   AF-A0A971K3A2-F1
#
_cell.length_a   1.000
_cell.length_b   1.000
_cell.length_c   1.000
_cell.angle_alpha   90.00
_cell.angle_beta   90.00
_cell.angle_gamma   90.00
#
_symmetry.space_group_name_H-M   'P 1'
#
loop_
_entity.id
_entity.type
_entity.pdbx_description
1 polymer ?
#
loop_
_entity_poly.entity_id
_entity_poly.type
_entity_poly.pdbx_seq_one_letter_code
_entity_poly.pdbx_strand_id
1 'polypeptide(L)'
;MSEKQQVKPSLGLSIGVFVAAAVIISFGVLKLGVDAHIPIVFSAVLVCIVGLTVLKMPWSQIEEGGLNAIAIALQAVVILMIIGMVIGIWIQSGVVPSLIYYGLSILSPSIFLLATLLITSIVSISTGSSWTTAGTVGIALMGIAHGLG
;
A
#
# COMPACT_ATOMS: atom_id res chain seq x y z
N MET A 1 2.44 -25.33 26.75
CA MET A 1 2.30 -24.33 25.67
C MET A 1 0.84 -24.36 25.24
N SER A 2 0.03 -23.44 25.78
CA SER A 2 -1.42 -23.45 25.56
C SER A 2 -1.72 -22.95 24.15
N GLU A 3 -2.43 -23.77 23.39
CA GLU A 3 -2.92 -23.50 22.03
C GLU A 3 -3.67 -22.16 22.01
N LYS A 4 -3.07 -21.12 21.43
CA LYS A 4 -3.70 -19.80 21.26
C LYS A 4 -4.87 -19.97 20.30
N GLN A 5 -6.05 -20.18 20.87
CA GLN A 5 -7.32 -20.31 20.17
C GLN A 5 -7.57 -19.01 19.38
N GLN A 6 -7.28 -19.04 18.07
CA GLN A 6 -7.58 -17.92 17.18
C GLN A 6 -9.09 -17.80 17.07
N VAL A 7 -9.67 -16.84 17.78
CA VAL A 7 -11.10 -16.54 17.70
C VAL A 7 -11.37 -16.00 16.31
N LYS A 8 -11.88 -16.85 15.40
CA LYS A 8 -12.21 -16.44 14.05
C LYS A 8 -13.45 -15.53 14.10
N PRO A 9 -13.35 -14.25 13.69
CA PRO A 9 -14.53 -13.41 13.57
C PRO A 9 -15.52 -14.03 12.59
N SER A 10 -16.82 -13.83 12.85
CA SER A 10 -17.85 -14.07 11.85
C SER A 10 -17.57 -13.18 10.62
N LEU A 11 -17.71 -13.72 9.41
CA LEU A 11 -17.42 -13.01 8.16
C LEU A 11 -18.14 -11.65 8.09
N GLY A 12 -19.39 -11.59 8.57
CA GLY A 12 -20.16 -10.34 8.60
C GLY A 12 -19.57 -9.28 9.53
N LEU A 13 -18.98 -9.70 10.66
CA LEU A 13 -18.32 -8.79 11.59
C LEU A 13 -17.01 -8.24 10.99
N SER A 14 -16.20 -9.10 10.37
CA SER A 14 -14.95 -8.69 9.71
C SER A 14 -15.21 -7.66 8.62
N ILE A 15 -16.19 -7.92 7.75
CA ILE A 15 -16.58 -7.00 6.69
C ILE A 15 -17.13 -5.70 7.28
N GLY A 16 -17.98 -5.78 8.30
CA GLY A 16 -18.54 -4.61 8.98
C GLY A 16 -17.47 -3.70 9.57
N VAL A 17 -16.51 -4.25 10.30
CA VAL A 17 -15.40 -3.49 10.91
C VAL A 17 -14.49 -2.89 9.83
N PHE A 18 -14.19 -3.65 8.77
CA PHE A 18 -13.36 -3.17 7.67
C PHE A 18 -14.03 -2.00 6.93
N VAL A 19 -15.31 -2.12 6.60
CA VAL A 19 -16.08 -1.06 5.93
C VAL A 19 -16.22 0.16 6.83
N ALA A 20 -16.49 -0.04 8.13
CA ALA A 20 -16.56 1.07 9.09
C ALA A 20 -15.23 1.84 9.16
N ALA A 21 -14.10 1.14 9.24
CA ALA A 21 -12.77 1.77 9.22
C ALA A 21 -12.54 2.53 7.90
N ALA A 22 -12.85 1.93 6.75
CA ALA A 22 -12.69 2.56 5.45
C ALA A 22 -13.54 3.84 5.30
N VAL A 23 -14.77 3.83 5.80
CA VAL A 23 -15.67 5.00 5.77
C VAL A 23 -15.15 6.10 6.70
N ILE A 24 -14.69 5.77 7.90
CA ILE A 24 -14.12 6.76 8.84
C ILE A 24 -12.90 7.44 8.23
N ILE A 25 -11.99 6.66 7.63
CA ILE A 25 -10.80 7.20 6.98
C ILE A 25 -11.19 8.06 5.78
N SER A 26 -12.04 7.56 4.88
CA SER A 26 -12.45 8.28 3.67
C SER A 26 -13.19 9.58 4.00
N PHE A 27 -14.09 9.55 4.99
CA PHE A 27 -14.82 10.74 5.43
C PHE A 27 -13.90 11.74 6.13
N GLY A 28 -13.00 11.26 6.99
CA GLY A 28 -12.02 12.09 7.70
C GLY A 28 -11.08 12.84 6.76
N VAL A 29 -10.59 12.17 5.73
CA VAL A 29 -9.66 12.78 4.76
C VAL A 29 -10.42 13.65 3.74
N LEU A 30 -11.49 13.13 3.12
CA LEU A 30 -12.11 13.81 1.98
C LEU A 30 -13.07 14.94 2.37
N LYS A 31 -13.77 14.85 3.51
CA LYS A 31 -14.75 15.87 3.93
C LYS A 31 -14.22 16.80 5.01
N LEU A 32 -13.54 16.26 6.01
CA LEU A 32 -13.05 17.05 7.14
C LEU A 32 -11.68 17.69 6.84
N GLY A 33 -10.98 17.23 5.79
CA GLY A 33 -9.65 17.74 5.42
C GLY A 33 -8.60 17.50 6.51
N VAL A 34 -8.84 16.53 7.39
CA VAL A 34 -7.96 16.21 8.51
C VAL A 34 -6.87 15.27 8.02
N ASP A 35 -5.65 15.45 8.53
CA ASP A 35 -4.53 14.56 8.24
C ASP A 35 -4.89 13.10 8.49
N ALA A 36 -4.49 12.22 7.56
CA ALA A 36 -4.84 10.79 7.57
C ALA A 36 -4.49 10.08 8.89
N HIS A 37 -3.50 10.59 9.63
CA HIS A 37 -3.11 10.07 10.94
C HIS A 37 -4.28 10.04 11.94
N ILE A 38 -5.10 11.10 12.00
CA ILE A 38 -6.17 11.21 13.01
C ILE A 38 -7.29 10.19 12.75
N PRO A 39 -7.88 10.09 11.54
CA PRO A 39 -8.88 9.07 11.23
C PRO A 39 -8.35 7.64 11.39
N ILE A 40 -7.08 7.38 11.08
CA ILE A 40 -6.46 6.06 11.26
C ILE A 40 -6.43 5.69 12.74
N VAL A 41 -5.95 6.58 13.62
CA VAL A 41 -5.93 6.32 15.07
C VAL A 41 -7.34 6.06 15.60
N PHE A 42 -8.33 6.84 15.15
CA PHE A 42 -9.72 6.64 15.57
C PHE A 42 -10.28 5.29 15.11
N SER A 43 -9.99 4.90 13.87
CA SER A 43 -10.39 3.60 13.33
C SER A 43 -9.72 2.44 14.09
N ALA A 44 -8.45 2.58 14.46
CA ALA A 44 -7.73 1.59 15.27
C ALA A 44 -8.36 1.43 16.67
N VAL A 45 -8.74 2.54 17.32
CA VAL A 45 -9.44 2.51 18.62
C VAL A 45 -10.79 1.78 18.48
N LEU A 46 -11.55 2.06 17.42
CA LEU A 46 -12.83 1.39 17.15
C LEU A 46 -12.61 -0.13 16.98
N VAL A 47 -11.62 -0.53 16.18
CA VAL A 47 -11.27 -1.94 15.95
C VAL A 47 -10.87 -2.62 17.27
N CYS A 48 -10.08 -1.97 18.12
CA CYS A 48 -9.72 -2.48 19.44
C CYS A 48 -10.95 -2.65 20.35
N ILE A 49 -11.87 -1.68 20.37
CA ILE A 49 -13.11 -1.76 21.15
C ILE A 49 -13.97 -2.94 20.69
N VAL A 50 -14.15 -3.12 19.38
CA VAL A 50 -14.91 -4.26 18.83
C VAL A 50 -14.22 -5.58 19.13
N GLY A 51 -12.88 -5.63 19.04
CA GLY A 51 -12.07 -6.79 19.40
C GLY A 51 -12.25 -7.23 20.86
N LEU A 52 -12.29 -6.27 21.79
CA LEU A 52 -12.47 -6.52 23.21
C LEU A 52 -13.92 -6.84 23.60
N THR A 53 -14.90 -6.15 23.01
CA THR A 53 -16.31 -6.25 23.42
C THR A 53 -17.07 -7.36 22.70
N VAL A 54 -16.87 -7.51 21.39
CA VAL A 54 -17.63 -8.45 20.55
C VAL A 54 -16.93 -9.80 20.45
N LEU A 55 -15.63 -9.81 20.15
CA LEU A 55 -14.86 -11.06 20.07
C LEU A 55 -14.34 -11.54 21.43
N LYS A 56 -14.37 -10.69 22.48
CA LYS A 56 -13.84 -10.98 23.82
C LYS A 56 -12.41 -11.54 23.78
N MET A 57 -11.59 -11.04 22.85
CA MET A 57 -10.20 -11.50 22.72
C MET A 57 -9.35 -10.91 23.85
N PRO A 58 -8.37 -11.68 24.37
CA PRO A 58 -7.43 -11.14 25.34
C PRO A 58 -6.57 -10.05 24.68
N TRP A 59 -6.27 -8.99 25.44
CA TRP A 59 -5.46 -7.85 24.97
C TRP A 59 -4.15 -8.28 24.30
N SER A 60 -3.48 -9.31 24.84
CA SER A 60 -2.23 -9.86 24.30
C SER A 60 -2.35 -10.29 22.83
N GLN A 61 -3.51 -10.80 22.37
CA GLN A 61 -3.71 -11.15 20.96
C GLN A 61 -3.88 -9.93 20.07
N ILE A 62 -4.55 -8.87 20.56
CA ILE A 62 -4.72 -7.60 19.83
C ILE A 62 -3.36 -6.92 19.69
N GLU A 63 -2.58 -6.88 20.78
CA GLU A 63 -1.22 -6.32 20.80
C GLU A 63 -0.28 -7.06 19.84
N GLU A 64 -0.26 -8.40 19.89
CA GLU A 64 0.55 -9.21 18.96
C GLU A 64 0.15 -8.97 17.50
N GLY A 65 -1.14 -8.83 17.21
CA GLY A 65 -1.64 -8.45 15.88
C GLY A 65 -1.13 -7.08 15.43
N GLY A 66 -1.16 -6.09 16.33
CA GLY A 66 -0.61 -4.76 16.07
C GLY A 66 0.90 -4.77 15.83
N LEU A 67 1.66 -5.50 16.65
CA LEU A 67 3.11 -5.64 16.48
C LEU A 67 3.48 -6.33 15.16
N ASN A 68 2.73 -7.36 14.77
CA ASN A 68 2.93 -8.03 13.49
C ASN A 68 2.63 -7.08 12.31
N ALA A 69 1.57 -6.27 12.40
CA ALA A 69 1.28 -5.25 11.38
C ALA A 69 2.42 -4.24 11.25
N ILE A 70 3.01 -3.81 12.36
CA ILE A 70 4.19 -2.91 12.36
C ILE A 70 5.39 -3.60 11.72
N ALA A 71 5.65 -4.88 12.02
CA ALA A 71 6.77 -5.63 11.45
C ALA A 71 6.67 -5.73 9.92
N ILE A 72 5.47 -6.03 9.40
CA ILE A 72 5.19 -6.07 7.95
C ILE A 72 5.39 -4.69 7.32
N ALA A 73 4.89 -3.63 7.97
CA ALA A 73 5.06 -2.26 7.49
C ALA A 73 6.54 -1.84 7.46
N LEU A 74 7.32 -2.21 8.48
CA LEU A 74 8.74 -1.91 8.56
C LEU A 74 9.52 -2.55 7.40
N GLN A 75 9.21 -3.80 7.06
CA GLN A 75 9.82 -4.46 5.90
C GLN A 75 9.55 -3.69 4.60
N ALA A 76 8.31 -3.24 4.38
CA ALA A 76 7.95 -2.43 3.21
C ALA A 76 8.68 -1.07 3.18
N VAL A 77 8.80 -0.41 4.33
CA VAL A 77 9.54 0.87 4.46
C VAL A 77 11.01 0.69 4.10
N VAL A 78 11.66 -0.39 4.53
CA VAL A 78 13.06 -0.67 4.18
C VAL A 78 13.24 -0.88 2.67
N ILE A 79 12.35 -1.66 2.05
CA ILE A 79 12.36 -1.87 0.59
C ILE A 79 12.20 -0.54 -0.14
N LEU A 80 11.25 0.29 0.30
CA LEU A 80 11.02 1.62 -0.24
C LEU A 80 12.22 2.55 -0.17
N MET A 81 12.91 2.57 0.97
CA MET A 81 14.10 3.39 1.15
C MET A 81 15.19 3.00 0.14
N ILE A 82 15.41 1.69 -0.06
CA ILE A 82 16.38 1.18 -1.04
C ILE A 82 15.98 1.59 -2.46
N ILE A 83 14.71 1.42 -2.83
CA ILE A 83 14.20 1.84 -4.13
C ILE A 83 14.41 3.34 -4.35
N GLY A 84 14.10 4.18 -3.35
CA GLY A 84 14.33 5.61 -3.40
C GLY A 84 15.79 5.99 -3.64
N MET A 85 16.73 5.32 -2.96
CA MET A 85 18.16 5.52 -3.17
C MET A 85 18.58 5.14 -4.60
N VAL A 86 18.10 4.01 -5.12
CA VAL A 86 18.41 3.55 -6.49
C VAL A 86 17.90 4.54 -7.53
N ILE A 87 16.66 5.04 -7.38
CA ILE A 87 16.08 6.03 -8.28
C ILE A 87 16.89 7.33 -8.23
N GLY A 88 17.31 7.79 -7.05
CA GLY A 88 18.16 8.97 -6.90
C GLY A 88 19.48 8.83 -7.67
N ILE A 89 20.13 7.67 -7.57
CA ILE A 89 21.36 7.36 -8.33
C ILE A 89 21.10 7.36 -9.84
N TRP A 90 19.97 6.79 -10.29
CA TRP A 90 19.63 6.72 -11.72
C TRP A 90 19.28 8.08 -12.32
N ILE A 91 18.69 8.98 -11.55
CA ILE A 91 18.44 10.35 -11.99
C ILE A 91 19.78 11.06 -12.18
N GLN A 92 20.69 10.94 -11.20
CA GLN A 92 21.99 11.60 -11.26
C GLN A 92 22.91 11.00 -12.35
N SER A 93 22.81 9.71 -12.64
CA SER A 93 23.58 9.07 -13.71
C SER A 93 22.99 9.27 -15.11
N GLY A 94 21.82 9.90 -15.22
CA GLY A 94 21.14 10.11 -16.51
C GLY A 94 20.43 8.85 -17.06
N VAL A 95 20.37 7.76 -16.29
CA VAL A 95 19.66 6.53 -16.67
C VAL A 95 18.15 6.78 -16.75
N VAL A 96 17.53 7.45 -15.77
CA VAL A 96 16.08 7.77 -15.84
C VAL A 96 15.75 8.69 -17.02
N PRO A 97 16.46 9.82 -17.25
CA PRO A 97 16.24 10.65 -18.44
C PRO A 97 16.38 9.89 -19.76
N SER A 98 17.37 8.99 -19.86
CA SER A 98 17.57 8.16 -21.05
C SER A 98 16.40 7.20 -21.27
N LEU A 99 15.92 6.55 -20.20
CA LEU A 99 14.72 5.70 -20.25
C LEU A 99 13.48 6.47 -20.67
N ILE A 100 13.32 7.72 -20.23
CA ILE A 100 12.20 8.57 -20.66
C ILE A 100 12.33 8.87 -22.16
N TYR A 101 13.51 9.30 -22.62
CA TYR A 101 13.75 9.61 -24.03
C TYR A 101 13.44 8.44 -24.96
N TYR A 102 13.90 7.24 -24.63
CA TYR A 102 13.60 6.03 -25.40
C TYR A 102 12.17 5.52 -25.18
N GLY A 103 11.57 5.77 -24.01
CA GLY A 103 10.18 5.44 -23.72
C GLY A 103 9.22 6.24 -24.61
N LEU A 104 9.49 7.54 -24.81
CA LEU A 104 8.69 8.42 -25.67
C LEU A 104 8.74 8.04 -27.15
N SER A 105 9.83 7.43 -27.62
CA SER A 105 9.94 6.99 -29.01
C SER A 105 9.22 5.66 -29.28
N ILE A 106 9.01 4.84 -28.24
CA ILE A 106 8.32 3.54 -28.34
C ILE A 106 6.84 3.65 -27.97
N LEU A 107 6.48 4.48 -26.99
CA LEU A 107 5.11 4.64 -26.50
C LEU A 107 4.47 5.92 -27.02
N SER A 108 3.41 5.78 -27.81
CA SER A 108 2.51 6.89 -28.12
C SER A 108 1.55 7.15 -26.94
N PRO A 109 1.11 8.40 -26.71
CA PRO A 109 0.13 8.72 -25.65
C PRO A 109 -1.15 7.88 -25.74
N SER A 110 -1.55 7.49 -26.95
CA SER A 110 -2.76 6.69 -27.21
C SER A 110 -2.69 5.26 -26.69
N ILE A 111 -1.50 4.62 -26.68
CA ILE A 111 -1.32 3.23 -26.22
C ILE A 111 -0.70 3.16 -24.83
N PHE A 112 -0.23 4.28 -24.29
CA PHE A 112 0.52 4.34 -23.04
C PHE A 112 -0.20 3.64 -21.90
N LEU A 113 -1.45 4.01 -21.62
CA LEU A 113 -2.22 3.44 -20.51
C LEU A 113 -2.41 1.93 -20.65
N LEU A 114 -2.67 1.43 -21.87
CA LEU A 114 -2.82 0.00 -22.12
C LEU A 114 -1.49 -0.74 -21.94
N ALA A 115 -0.39 -0.18 -22.44
CA ALA A 115 0.94 -0.75 -22.26
C ALA A 115 1.35 -0.76 -20.77
N THR A 116 1.14 0.34 -20.04
CA THR A 116 1.37 0.44 -18.58
C THR A 116 0.56 -0.61 -17.82
N LEU A 117 -0.71 -0.80 -18.15
CA LEU A 117 -1.55 -1.83 -17.54
C LEU A 117 -0.95 -3.23 -17.75
N LEU A 118 -0.60 -3.58 -18.99
CA LEU A 118 -0.06 -4.91 -19.30
C LEU A 118 1.29 -5.14 -18.63
N ILE A 119 2.20 -4.16 -18.69
CA ILE A 119 3.52 -4.25 -18.06
C ILE A 119 3.37 -4.41 -16.54
N THR A 120 2.57 -3.56 -15.89
CA THR A 120 2.38 -3.64 -14.43
C THR A 120 1.67 -4.93 -14.03
N SER A 121 0.75 -5.46 -14.84
CA SER A 121 0.10 -6.73 -14.57
C SER A 121 1.08 -7.91 -14.66
N ILE A 122 1.94 -7.95 -15.67
CA ILE A 122 2.97 -9.00 -15.81
C ILE A 122 3.95 -8.93 -14.63
N VAL A 123 4.47 -7.74 -14.34
CA VAL A 123 5.43 -7.53 -13.25
C VAL A 123 4.80 -7.84 -11.90
N SER A 124 3.53 -7.52 -11.67
CA SER A 124 2.82 -7.86 -10.43
C SER A 124 2.64 -9.36 -10.26
N ILE A 125 2.39 -10.10 -11.33
CA ILE A 125 2.32 -11.57 -11.28
C ILE A 125 3.70 -12.15 -10.96
N SER A 126 4.77 -11.65 -11.60
CA SER A 126 6.14 -12.12 -11.35
C SER A 126 6.67 -11.76 -9.96
N THR A 127 6.31 -10.58 -9.44
CA THR A 127 6.81 -10.07 -8.16
C THR A 127 5.95 -10.54 -6.98
N GLY A 128 4.70 -10.94 -7.23
CA GLY A 128 3.76 -11.42 -6.20
C GLY A 128 3.24 -10.33 -5.25
N SER A 129 3.64 -9.07 -5.43
CA SER A 129 3.21 -7.94 -4.60
C SER A 129 3.06 -6.68 -5.44
N SER A 130 1.87 -6.09 -5.39
CA SER A 130 1.57 -4.81 -6.05
C SER A 130 2.42 -3.66 -5.51
N TRP A 131 2.81 -3.73 -4.22
CA TRP A 131 3.61 -2.72 -3.55
C TRP A 131 5.01 -2.60 -4.20
N THR A 132 5.65 -3.74 -4.44
CA THR A 132 6.96 -3.79 -5.10
C THR A 132 6.88 -3.40 -6.59
N THR A 133 5.80 -3.78 -7.27
CA THR A 133 5.57 -3.40 -8.68
C THR A 133 5.42 -1.89 -8.86
N ALA A 134 4.68 -1.23 -7.96
CA ALA A 134 4.55 0.21 -7.96
C ALA A 134 5.91 0.91 -7.74
N GLY A 135 6.74 0.38 -6.83
CA GLY A 135 8.05 0.95 -6.51
C GLY A 135 9.09 0.85 -7.63
N THR A 136 9.10 -0.23 -8.42
CA THR A 136 10.12 -0.44 -9.47
C THR A 136 9.70 0.12 -10.82
N VAL A 137 8.71 -0.51 -11.46
CA VAL A 137 8.28 -0.20 -12.82
C VAL A 137 7.28 0.95 -12.83
N GLY A 138 6.46 1.08 -11.78
CA GLY A 138 5.49 2.16 -11.64
C GLY A 138 6.13 3.54 -11.69
N ILE A 139 7.20 3.77 -10.92
CA ILE A 139 7.91 5.07 -10.93
C ILE A 139 8.53 5.38 -12.30
N ALA A 140 9.12 4.39 -12.97
CA ALA A 140 9.66 4.59 -14.32
C ALA A 140 8.57 5.01 -15.31
N LEU A 141 7.40 4.36 -15.25
CA LEU A 141 6.25 4.71 -16.08
C LEU A 141 5.68 6.08 -15.72
N MET A 142 5.66 6.48 -14.44
CA MET A 142 5.26 7.84 -14.04
C MET A 142 6.20 8.90 -14.63
N GLY A 143 7.50 8.63 -14.70
CA GLY A 143 8.47 9.51 -15.36
C GLY A 143 8.21 9.67 -16.85
N ILE A 144 7.90 8.57 -17.55
CA ILE A 144 7.52 8.61 -18.98
C ILE A 144 6.19 9.34 -19.17
N ALA A 145 5.19 9.08 -18.32
CA ALA A 145 3.89 9.74 -18.37
C ALA A 145 4.03 11.26 -18.27
N HIS A 146 4.86 11.75 -17.34
CA HIS A 146 5.12 13.18 -17.20
C HIS A 146 5.81 13.79 -18.43
N GLY A 147 6.62 13.00 -19.15
CA GLY A 147 7.25 13.42 -20.41
C GLY A 147 6.30 13.41 -21.62
N LEU A 148 5.20 12.64 -21.57
CA LEU A 148 4.19 12.58 -22.64
C LEU A 148 3.19 13.74 -22.59
N GLY A 149 3.08 14.44 -21.44
CA GLY A 149 2.11 15.51 -21.19
C GLY A 149 0.98 15.06 -20.28
#